data_AF-A0A101EDH8-F1
#
_entry.id   AF-A0A101EDH8-F1
#
_cell.length_a   1.000
_cell.length_b   1.000
_cell.length_c   1.000
_cell.angle_alpha   90.00
_cell.angle_beta   90.00
_cell.angle_gamma   90.00
#
_symmetry.space_group_name_H-M   'P 1'
#
loop_
_entity.id
_entity.type
_entity.pdbx_description
1 polymer ?
#
loop_
_entity_poly.entity_id
_entity_poly.type
_entity_poly.pdbx_seq_one_letter_code
_entity_poly.pdbx_strand_id
1 'polypeptide(L)'
;MEERVKVAILGPGNIGTDLMFKIMRSPYLQLEMMVGIVESEGIKRAEKLGIKTSTRGIDAVLERDDIRIVFDATTAKAHLKHAPLLEDAGKIAIDLTPAAIGVQVIPVVNLDEVYEASNFNLVTCGGQATIPTVYAIGQVAGAKYAEIVAAIASKSAGPGTRQNIDEFTQATAEAICKLGGAKKGKAIIILNPAEP
;
A
#
# COMPACT_ATOMS: atom_id res chain seq x y z
N MET A 1 -27.50 -10.10 -0.90
CA MET A 1 -26.21 -9.39 -0.86
C MET A 1 -25.17 -10.45 -0.62
N GLU A 2 -24.17 -10.57 -1.49
CA GLU A 2 -23.02 -11.43 -1.21
C GLU A 2 -22.34 -10.96 0.09
N GLU A 3 -21.79 -11.92 0.84
CA GLU A 3 -21.08 -11.64 2.09
C GLU A 3 -19.79 -10.87 1.77
N ARG A 4 -19.58 -9.73 2.43
CA ARG A 4 -18.38 -8.90 2.20
C ARG A 4 -17.17 -9.57 2.84
N VAL A 5 -16.04 -9.51 2.15
CA VAL A 5 -14.75 -10.02 2.65
C VAL A 5 -14.30 -9.16 3.82
N LYS A 6 -14.09 -9.80 4.97
CA LYS A 6 -13.61 -9.13 6.18
C LYS A 6 -12.13 -8.82 6.09
N VAL A 7 -11.77 -7.59 6.43
CA VAL A 7 -10.40 -7.07 6.30
C VAL A 7 -9.95 -6.35 7.56
N ALA A 8 -8.63 -6.26 7.77
CA ALA A 8 -8.02 -5.40 8.77
C ALA A 8 -7.01 -4.44 8.15
N ILE A 9 -6.74 -3.35 8.87
CA ILE A 9 -5.68 -2.40 8.54
C ILE A 9 -4.68 -2.37 9.69
N LEU A 10 -3.40 -2.65 9.38
CA LEU A 10 -2.28 -2.39 10.26
C LEU A 10 -1.73 -0.98 9.94
N GLY A 11 -1.59 -0.12 10.95
CA GLY A 11 -1.03 1.22 10.79
C GLY A 11 -2.09 2.33 10.72
N PRO A 12 -2.45 2.94 11.87
CA PRO A 12 -3.48 3.97 11.97
C PRO A 12 -2.95 5.38 11.71
N GLY A 13 -2.05 5.51 10.74
CA GLY A 13 -1.57 6.80 10.24
C GLY A 13 -2.48 7.38 9.16
N ASN A 14 -1.95 8.34 8.40
CA ASN A 14 -2.67 9.01 7.31
C ASN A 14 -3.19 8.02 6.25
N ILE A 15 -2.32 7.13 5.77
CA ILE A 15 -2.66 6.14 4.73
C ILE A 15 -3.74 5.17 5.24
N GLY A 16 -3.53 4.54 6.39
CA GLY A 16 -4.51 3.60 6.94
C GLY A 16 -5.86 4.25 7.25
N THR A 17 -5.87 5.47 7.76
CA THR A 17 -7.12 6.20 8.07
C THR A 17 -7.87 6.60 6.80
N ASP A 18 -7.16 7.01 5.75
CA ASP A 18 -7.79 7.27 4.45
C ASP A 18 -8.34 5.98 3.82
N LEU A 19 -7.58 4.89 3.89
CA LEU A 19 -8.00 3.57 3.42
C LEU A 19 -9.23 3.05 4.17
N MET A 20 -9.32 3.27 5.48
CA MET A 20 -10.51 2.95 6.29
C MET A 20 -11.77 3.55 5.66
N PHE A 21 -11.78 4.85 5.35
CA PHE A 21 -12.93 5.51 4.73
C PHE A 21 -13.23 4.97 3.33
N LYS A 22 -12.21 4.53 2.57
CA LYS A 22 -12.40 3.89 1.26
C LYS A 22 -13.04 2.51 1.40
N ILE A 23 -12.59 1.69 2.34
CA ILE A 23 -13.15 0.36 2.60
C ILE A 23 -14.60 0.46 3.08
N MET A 24 -14.95 1.44 3.91
CA MET A 24 -16.34 1.66 4.34
C MET A 24 -17.32 1.91 3.18
N ARG A 25 -16.82 2.40 2.03
CA ARG A 25 -17.62 2.59 0.80
C ARG A 25 -17.56 1.40 -0.15
N SER A 26 -16.73 0.39 0.15
CA SER A 26 -16.57 -0.77 -0.72
C SER A 26 -17.82 -1.65 -0.69
N PRO A 27 -18.30 -2.12 -1.86
CA PRO A 27 -19.37 -3.11 -1.90
C PRO A 27 -18.86 -4.53 -1.54
N TYR A 28 -17.54 -4.77 -1.64
CA TYR A 28 -16.93 -6.09 -1.48
C TYR A 28 -16.22 -6.29 -0.15
N LEU A 29 -15.79 -5.21 0.51
CA LEU A 29 -14.94 -5.29 1.71
C LEU A 29 -15.69 -4.79 2.94
N GLN A 30 -15.41 -5.42 4.08
CA GLN A 30 -15.89 -5.04 5.40
C GLN A 30 -14.70 -4.85 6.33
N LEU A 31 -14.46 -3.63 6.79
CA LEU A 31 -13.40 -3.37 7.75
C LEU A 31 -13.81 -3.87 9.14
N GLU A 32 -13.13 -4.92 9.61
CA GLU A 32 -13.37 -5.48 10.95
C GLU A 32 -12.53 -4.80 12.01
N MET A 33 -11.29 -4.42 11.69
CA MET A 33 -10.37 -3.90 12.69
C MET A 33 -9.36 -2.89 12.15
N MET A 34 -9.14 -1.83 12.94
CA MET A 34 -8.05 -0.87 12.77
C MET A 34 -7.00 -1.09 13.86
N VAL A 35 -5.76 -1.37 13.49
CA VAL A 35 -4.75 -1.87 14.43
C VAL A 35 -3.49 -1.01 14.42
N GLY A 36 -3.07 -0.59 15.60
CA GLY A 36 -1.80 0.09 15.85
C GLY A 36 -0.96 -0.63 16.91
N ILE A 37 0.12 0.02 17.35
CA ILE A 37 0.99 -0.43 18.45
C ILE A 37 0.91 0.48 19.68
N VAL A 38 0.26 1.64 19.52
CA VAL A 38 0.01 2.67 20.53
C VAL A 38 -1.27 3.40 20.17
N GLU A 39 -1.87 4.09 21.14
CA GLU A 39 -3.01 4.97 20.89
C GLU A 39 -2.68 6.06 19.87
N SER A 40 -3.62 6.35 18.99
CA SER A 40 -3.45 7.36 17.93
C SER A 40 -4.77 8.01 17.54
N GLU A 41 -4.70 9.14 16.82
CA GLU A 41 -5.90 9.78 16.27
C GLU A 41 -6.64 8.87 15.27
N GLY A 42 -5.93 8.01 14.53
CA GLY A 42 -6.54 7.02 13.65
C GLY A 42 -7.34 5.95 14.41
N ILE A 43 -6.82 5.48 15.56
CA ILE A 43 -7.53 4.56 16.46
C ILE A 43 -8.79 5.21 17.01
N LYS A 44 -8.66 6.39 17.64
CA LYS A 44 -9.83 7.13 18.18
C LYS A 44 -10.89 7.41 17.11
N ARG A 45 -10.47 7.66 15.86
CA ARG A 45 -11.39 7.90 14.75
C ARG A 45 -12.12 6.62 14.35
N ALA A 46 -11.43 5.49 14.29
CA ALA A 46 -12.05 4.19 14.01
C ALA A 46 -13.08 3.82 15.10
N GLU A 47 -12.76 4.04 16.37
CA GLU A 47 -13.67 3.79 17.51
C GLU A 47 -14.94 4.63 17.42
N LYS A 48 -14.83 5.92 17.11
CA LYS A 48 -15.98 6.81 16.91
C LYS A 48 -16.91 6.36 15.78
N LEU A 49 -16.39 5.60 14.83
CA LEU A 49 -17.15 5.03 13.71
C LEU A 49 -17.64 3.60 14.00
N GLY A 50 -17.43 3.08 15.22
CA GLY A 50 -17.85 1.74 15.62
C GLY A 50 -16.96 0.62 15.08
N ILE A 51 -15.78 0.93 14.55
CA ILE A 51 -14.81 -0.07 14.07
C ILE A 51 -14.01 -0.58 15.26
N LYS A 52 -13.80 -1.90 15.36
CA LYS A 52 -12.98 -2.48 16.42
C LYS A 52 -11.54 -2.00 16.29
N THR A 53 -10.90 -1.74 17.42
CA THR A 53 -9.52 -1.25 17.46
C THR A 53 -8.64 -2.12 18.35
N SER A 54 -7.33 -2.08 18.09
CA SER A 54 -6.35 -2.67 18.99
C SER A 54 -5.02 -1.97 18.89
N THR A 55 -4.29 -1.95 20.00
CA THR A 55 -2.90 -1.49 20.10
C THR A 55 -1.91 -2.65 20.27
N ARG A 56 -2.35 -3.90 20.14
CA ARG A 56 -1.50 -5.10 20.26
C ARG A 56 -0.73 -5.44 18.98
N GLY A 57 -0.76 -4.57 17.97
CA GLY A 57 -0.12 -4.84 16.68
C GLY A 57 -0.70 -6.07 15.99
N ILE A 58 0.13 -6.73 15.19
CA ILE A 58 -0.28 -7.86 14.35
C ILE A 58 -0.98 -8.99 15.11
N ASP A 59 -0.64 -9.23 16.37
CA ASP A 59 -1.21 -10.31 17.17
C ASP A 59 -2.74 -10.22 17.26
N ALA A 60 -3.30 -9.00 17.33
CA ALA A 60 -4.75 -8.79 17.34
C ALA A 60 -5.44 -9.25 16.04
N VAL A 61 -4.72 -9.22 14.92
CA VAL A 61 -5.21 -9.68 13.61
C VAL A 61 -5.06 -11.20 13.48
N LEU A 62 -3.99 -11.77 14.04
CA LEU A 62 -3.74 -13.22 13.99
C LEU A 62 -4.75 -14.01 14.81
N GLU A 63 -5.26 -13.44 15.91
CA GLU A 63 -6.32 -14.06 16.73
C GLU A 63 -7.71 -14.13 16.05
N ARG A 64 -7.84 -13.65 14.81
CA ARG A 64 -9.10 -13.56 14.07
C ARG A 64 -9.07 -14.40 12.82
N ASP A 65 -9.70 -15.58 12.87
CA ASP A 65 -9.81 -16.49 11.72
C ASP A 65 -10.70 -15.95 10.60
N ASP A 66 -11.64 -15.06 10.94
CA ASP A 66 -12.61 -14.51 10.00
C ASP A 66 -12.05 -13.39 9.11
N ILE A 67 -10.88 -12.82 9.44
CA ILE A 67 -10.21 -11.81 8.62
C ILE A 67 -9.40 -12.51 7.52
N ARG A 68 -9.70 -12.16 6.26
CA ARG A 68 -9.11 -12.76 5.06
C ARG A 68 -8.02 -11.91 4.41
N ILE A 69 -8.15 -10.58 4.46
CA ILE A 69 -7.20 -9.63 3.84
C ILE A 69 -6.71 -8.65 4.90
N VAL A 70 -5.40 -8.37 4.88
CA VAL A 70 -4.76 -7.41 5.79
C VAL A 70 -4.01 -6.37 4.97
N PHE A 71 -4.41 -5.11 5.11
CA PHE A 71 -3.72 -3.98 4.51
C PHE A 71 -2.66 -3.47 5.49
N ASP A 72 -1.40 -3.54 5.09
CA ASP A 72 -0.27 -3.09 5.90
C ASP A 72 0.18 -1.69 5.47
N ALA A 73 -0.24 -0.70 6.25
CA ALA A 73 0.13 0.70 6.12
C ALA A 73 1.08 1.14 7.26
N THR A 74 1.93 0.22 7.75
CA THR A 74 2.90 0.51 8.81
C THR A 74 4.23 1.05 8.25
N THR A 75 5.29 0.25 8.29
CA THR A 75 6.63 0.58 7.79
C THR A 75 7.23 -0.63 7.11
N ALA A 76 8.19 -0.44 6.20
CA ALA A 76 8.84 -1.55 5.52
C ALA A 76 9.44 -2.58 6.49
N LYS A 77 10.11 -2.10 7.55
CA LYS A 77 10.70 -2.95 8.60
C LYS A 77 9.66 -3.77 9.37
N ALA A 78 8.47 -3.21 9.57
CA ALA A 78 7.38 -3.92 10.25
C ALA A 78 6.76 -4.96 9.31
N HIS A 79 6.53 -4.60 8.05
CA HIS A 79 5.97 -5.52 7.06
C HIS A 79 6.85 -6.76 6.83
N LEU A 80 8.18 -6.61 6.86
CA LEU A 80 9.13 -7.74 6.82
C LEU A 80 8.86 -8.79 7.92
N LYS A 81 8.31 -8.39 9.06
CA LYS A 81 7.90 -9.29 10.14
C LYS A 81 6.47 -9.77 10.00
N HIS A 82 5.58 -8.91 9.48
CA HIS A 82 4.17 -9.21 9.35
C HIS A 82 3.89 -10.24 8.25
N ALA A 83 4.53 -10.11 7.10
CA ALA A 83 4.29 -10.97 5.94
C ALA A 83 4.36 -12.48 6.23
N PRO A 84 5.44 -13.03 6.84
CA PRO A 84 5.49 -14.46 7.12
C PRO A 84 4.39 -14.90 8.11
N LEU A 85 4.05 -14.07 9.10
CA LEU A 85 3.00 -14.38 10.06
C LEU A 85 1.60 -14.39 9.42
N LEU A 86 1.36 -13.48 8.47
CA LEU A 86 0.11 -13.41 7.71
C LEU A 86 -0.02 -14.61 6.75
N GLU A 87 1.08 -14.99 6.10
CA GLU A 87 1.14 -16.15 5.22
C GLU A 87 0.88 -17.45 6.00
N ASP A 88 1.54 -17.65 7.14
CA ASP A 88 1.32 -18.80 8.04
C ASP A 88 -0.13 -18.88 8.53
N ALA A 89 -0.79 -17.72 8.72
CA ALA A 89 -2.20 -17.63 9.11
C ALA A 89 -3.18 -17.71 7.93
N GLY A 90 -2.71 -17.96 6.70
CA GLY A 90 -3.52 -18.07 5.50
C GLY A 90 -4.25 -16.77 5.11
N LYS A 91 -3.67 -15.61 5.44
CA LYS A 91 -4.22 -14.28 5.16
C LYS A 91 -3.50 -13.63 3.99
N ILE A 92 -4.26 -12.95 3.14
CA ILE A 92 -3.69 -12.17 2.03
C ILE A 92 -3.18 -10.84 2.58
N ALA A 93 -1.90 -10.54 2.35
CA ALA A 93 -1.28 -9.28 2.71
C ALA A 93 -1.29 -8.32 1.51
N ILE A 94 -1.76 -7.09 1.74
CA ILE A 94 -1.62 -5.97 0.82
C ILE A 94 -0.67 -4.98 1.47
N ASP A 95 0.57 -4.93 1.00
CA ASP A 95 1.65 -4.07 1.48
C ASP A 95 1.60 -2.69 0.81
N LEU A 96 1.31 -1.66 1.60
CA LEU A 96 1.35 -0.25 1.19
C LEU A 96 2.71 0.39 1.53
N THR A 97 3.65 -0.38 2.06
CA THR A 97 4.99 0.05 2.45
C THR A 97 6.00 -0.22 1.32
N PRO A 98 7.22 0.35 1.40
CA PRO A 98 8.26 0.05 0.42
C PRO A 98 9.03 -1.26 0.71
N ALA A 99 8.51 -2.20 1.51
CA ALA A 99 9.24 -3.45 1.84
C ALA A 99 9.53 -4.33 0.62
N ALA A 100 8.65 -4.31 -0.39
CA ALA A 100 8.83 -4.97 -1.69
C ALA A 100 9.20 -6.46 -1.62
N ILE A 101 8.67 -7.19 -0.62
CA ILE A 101 8.85 -8.65 -0.50
C ILE A 101 7.76 -9.47 -1.20
N GLY A 102 6.57 -8.89 -1.35
CA GLY A 102 5.47 -9.48 -2.11
C GLY A 102 5.56 -9.20 -3.60
N VAL A 103 4.64 -9.78 -4.37
CA VAL A 103 4.54 -9.52 -5.81
C VAL A 103 4.13 -8.06 -6.03
N GLN A 104 4.92 -7.32 -6.80
CA GLN A 104 4.61 -5.93 -7.13
C GLN A 104 3.38 -5.87 -8.05
N VAL A 105 2.41 -5.04 -7.71
CA VAL A 105 1.16 -4.92 -8.48
C VAL A 105 0.81 -3.47 -8.79
N ILE A 106 0.56 -3.20 -10.07
CA ILE A 106 -0.18 -2.03 -10.53
C ILE A 106 -1.50 -2.58 -11.10
N PRO A 107 -2.66 -2.32 -10.46
CA PRO A 107 -3.89 -3.05 -10.74
C PRO A 107 -4.30 -3.09 -12.22
N VAL A 108 -4.14 -1.96 -12.93
CA VAL A 108 -4.49 -1.81 -14.34
C VAL A 108 -3.44 -2.35 -15.32
N VAL A 109 -2.35 -2.93 -14.82
CA VAL A 109 -1.23 -3.43 -15.63
C VAL A 109 -1.08 -4.93 -15.51
N ASN A 110 -1.05 -5.48 -14.29
CA ASN A 110 -0.67 -6.89 -14.10
C ASN A 110 -1.50 -7.68 -13.07
N LEU A 111 -2.62 -7.15 -12.56
CA LEU A 111 -3.40 -7.85 -11.52
C LEU A 111 -3.88 -9.24 -11.97
N ASP A 112 -4.38 -9.35 -13.20
CA ASP A 112 -4.90 -10.60 -13.76
C ASP A 112 -3.83 -11.70 -13.88
N GLU A 113 -2.55 -11.33 -13.87
CA GLU A 113 -1.42 -12.27 -13.95
C GLU A 113 -0.96 -12.75 -12.57
N VAL A 114 -1.25 -11.99 -11.50
CA VAL A 114 -0.67 -12.19 -10.17
C VAL A 114 -1.70 -12.38 -9.06
N TYR A 115 -2.99 -12.48 -9.40
CA TYR A 115 -4.10 -12.52 -8.43
C TYR A 115 -4.07 -13.71 -7.46
N GLU A 116 -3.30 -14.77 -7.77
CA GLU A 116 -3.11 -15.94 -6.89
C GLU A 116 -2.08 -15.71 -5.78
N ALA A 117 -1.34 -14.58 -5.80
CA ALA A 117 -0.37 -14.28 -4.77
C ALA A 117 -1.03 -14.08 -3.39
N SER A 118 -0.30 -14.43 -2.33
CA SER A 118 -0.70 -14.22 -0.93
C SER A 118 -0.16 -12.91 -0.34
N ASN A 119 0.83 -12.28 -0.99
CA ASN A 119 1.40 -11.01 -0.56
C ASN A 119 1.65 -10.11 -1.78
N PHE A 120 0.98 -8.95 -1.79
CA PHE A 120 1.07 -7.95 -2.84
C PHE A 120 1.77 -6.70 -2.33
N ASN A 121 2.73 -6.16 -3.09
CA ASN A 121 3.34 -4.85 -2.82
C ASN A 121 2.80 -3.80 -3.80
N LEU A 122 2.27 -2.68 -3.28
CA LEU A 122 1.73 -1.60 -4.11
C LEU A 122 2.78 -0.60 -4.59
N VAL A 123 4.06 -0.97 -4.60
CA VAL A 123 5.17 -0.16 -5.08
C VAL A 123 5.24 1.17 -4.31
N THR A 124 4.89 2.27 -4.96
CA THR A 124 4.89 3.62 -4.38
C THR A 124 3.70 4.39 -4.93
N CYS A 125 3.31 5.47 -4.25
CA CYS A 125 2.28 6.37 -4.77
C CYS A 125 2.65 6.96 -6.14
N GLY A 126 3.93 7.25 -6.39
CA GLY A 126 4.43 7.69 -7.69
C GLY A 126 4.30 6.60 -8.75
N GLY A 127 4.67 5.36 -8.42
CA GLY A 127 4.51 4.21 -9.30
C GLY A 127 3.06 3.98 -9.70
N GLN A 128 2.15 3.92 -8.73
CA GLN A 128 0.71 3.75 -8.97
C GLN A 128 0.14 4.85 -9.88
N ALA A 129 0.61 6.09 -9.73
CA ALA A 129 0.13 7.22 -10.54
C ALA A 129 0.70 7.27 -11.96
N THR A 130 1.86 6.66 -12.22
CA THR A 130 2.64 6.95 -13.45
C THR A 130 2.98 5.73 -14.30
N ILE A 131 3.16 4.55 -13.69
CA ILE A 131 3.45 3.31 -14.41
C ILE A 131 2.36 2.92 -15.42
N PRO A 132 1.04 3.11 -15.15
CA PRO A 132 0.02 2.86 -16.16
C PRO A 132 0.26 3.61 -17.47
N THR A 133 0.73 4.85 -17.40
CA THR A 133 1.07 5.66 -18.58
C THR A 133 2.29 5.09 -19.32
N VAL A 134 3.33 4.69 -18.58
CA VAL A 134 4.53 4.06 -19.17
C VAL A 134 4.15 2.74 -19.85
N TYR A 135 3.36 1.91 -19.19
CA TYR A 135 2.86 0.64 -19.72
C TYR A 135 2.07 0.87 -21.02
N ALA A 136 1.13 1.82 -21.04
CA ALA A 136 0.33 2.13 -22.22
C ALA A 136 1.19 2.53 -23.43
N ILE A 137 2.24 3.35 -23.23
CA ILE A 137 3.21 3.70 -24.29
C ILE A 137 4.01 2.45 -24.72
N GLY A 138 4.42 1.64 -23.73
CA GLY A 138 5.14 0.39 -23.92
C GLY A 138 4.39 -0.59 -24.83
N GLN A 139 3.07 -0.71 -24.67
CA GLN A 139 2.21 -1.59 -25.46
C GLN A 139 2.13 -1.20 -26.95
N VAL A 140 2.44 0.05 -27.31
CA VAL A 140 2.31 0.54 -28.70
C VAL A 140 3.66 0.63 -29.41
N ALA A 141 4.67 1.21 -28.76
CA ALA A 141 5.95 1.55 -29.40
C ALA A 141 7.18 1.09 -28.62
N GLY A 142 7.00 0.60 -27.38
CA GLY A 142 8.10 0.37 -26.45
C GLY A 142 8.77 1.67 -25.97
N ALA A 143 9.46 1.60 -24.83
CA ALA A 143 10.19 2.74 -24.28
C ALA A 143 11.66 2.38 -24.01
N LYS A 144 12.61 3.07 -24.67
CA LYS A 144 14.04 2.92 -24.32
C LYS A 144 14.37 3.53 -22.95
N TYR A 145 13.64 4.59 -22.60
CA TYR A 145 13.79 5.33 -21.36
C TYR A 145 12.45 5.89 -20.94
N ALA A 146 12.14 5.84 -19.64
CA ALA A 146 10.99 6.50 -19.06
C ALA A 146 11.39 7.16 -17.73
N GLU A 147 10.88 8.37 -17.51
CA GLU A 147 11.15 9.16 -16.31
C GLU A 147 9.86 9.76 -15.77
N ILE A 148 9.72 9.75 -14.44
CA ILE A 148 8.59 10.34 -13.75
C ILE A 148 9.07 11.37 -12.73
N VAL A 149 8.23 12.38 -12.49
CA VAL A 149 8.44 13.41 -11.47
C VAL A 149 7.19 13.52 -10.62
N ALA A 150 7.26 13.05 -9.38
CA ALA A 150 6.19 13.16 -8.40
C ALA A 150 6.37 14.43 -7.57
N ALA A 151 5.48 15.42 -7.71
CA ALA A 151 5.45 16.60 -6.85
C ALA A 151 4.32 16.47 -5.84
N ILE A 152 4.64 16.49 -4.55
CA ILE A 152 3.68 16.35 -3.45
C ILE A 152 3.79 17.49 -2.45
N ALA A 153 2.70 17.79 -1.74
CA ALA A 153 2.72 18.76 -0.66
C ALA A 153 3.61 18.27 0.50
N SER A 154 4.45 19.15 1.07
CA SER A 154 5.31 18.81 2.21
C SER A 154 4.53 18.27 3.41
N LYS A 155 3.29 18.74 3.61
CA LYS A 155 2.38 18.29 4.68
C LYS A 155 1.89 16.85 4.51
N SER A 156 1.86 16.31 3.28
CA SER A 156 1.43 14.92 3.05
C SER A 156 2.56 13.91 3.22
N ALA A 157 3.82 14.36 3.14
CA ALA A 157 4.99 13.52 3.37
C ALA A 157 5.32 13.41 4.87
N GLY A 158 4.83 12.34 5.50
CA GLY A 158 5.15 12.00 6.90
C GLY A 158 6.61 11.54 7.10
N PRO A 159 7.04 11.29 8.35
CA PRO A 159 8.41 10.86 8.66
C PRO A 159 8.84 9.60 7.89
N GLY A 160 7.94 8.63 7.74
CA GLY A 160 8.20 7.41 6.96
C GLY A 160 8.57 7.71 5.52
N THR A 161 7.82 8.55 4.81
CA THR A 161 8.15 8.96 3.43
C THR A 161 9.50 9.67 3.37
N ARG A 162 9.80 10.54 4.34
CA ARG A 162 11.03 11.35 4.36
C ARG A 162 12.28 10.51 4.64
N GLN A 163 12.15 9.50 5.49
CA GLN A 163 13.24 8.59 5.84
C GLN A 163 13.53 7.55 4.75
N ASN A 164 12.63 7.38 3.77
CA ASN A 164 12.73 6.36 2.72
C ASN A 164 12.70 6.99 1.30
N ILE A 165 13.33 8.16 1.13
CA ILE A 165 13.27 8.91 -0.13
C ILE A 165 14.07 8.23 -1.26
N ASP A 166 15.18 7.58 -0.90
CA ASP A 166 16.02 6.85 -1.85
C ASP A 166 15.29 5.59 -2.34
N GLU A 167 14.68 4.85 -1.42
CA GLU A 167 13.85 3.68 -1.70
C GLU A 167 12.70 4.05 -2.62
N PHE A 168 12.06 5.22 -2.43
CA PHE A 168 11.05 5.71 -3.36
C PHE A 168 11.60 5.81 -4.78
N THR A 169 12.77 6.44 -4.96
CA THR A 169 13.34 6.64 -6.31
C THR A 169 13.75 5.31 -6.96
N GLN A 170 14.39 4.43 -6.18
CA GLN A 170 14.90 3.14 -6.66
C GLN A 170 13.75 2.17 -6.98
N ALA A 171 12.83 1.95 -6.05
CA ALA A 171 11.71 1.04 -6.24
C ALA A 171 10.79 1.50 -7.39
N THR A 172 10.57 2.81 -7.52
CA THR A 172 9.76 3.34 -8.63
C THR A 172 10.49 3.19 -9.97
N ALA A 173 11.79 3.47 -10.04
CA ALA A 173 12.57 3.30 -11.27
C ALA A 173 12.63 1.83 -11.71
N GLU A 174 12.75 0.89 -10.77
CA GLU A 174 12.67 -0.54 -11.08
C GLU A 174 11.29 -0.95 -11.59
N ALA A 175 10.22 -0.49 -10.96
CA ALA A 175 8.85 -0.81 -11.36
C ALA A 175 8.48 -0.19 -12.72
N ILE A 176 9.02 0.99 -13.06
CA ILE A 176 8.94 1.56 -14.42
C ILE A 176 9.50 0.58 -15.46
N CYS A 177 10.59 -0.12 -15.15
CA CYS A 177 11.15 -1.12 -16.05
C CYS A 177 10.32 -2.41 -16.06
N LYS A 178 10.12 -3.00 -14.88
CA LYS A 178 9.51 -4.34 -14.71
C LYS A 178 8.04 -4.36 -15.12
N LEU A 179 7.26 -3.35 -14.71
CA LEU A 179 5.82 -3.27 -14.92
C LEU A 179 5.45 -2.30 -16.05
N GLY A 180 6.21 -1.20 -16.20
CA GLY A 180 5.98 -0.25 -17.29
C GLY A 180 6.55 -0.68 -18.64
N GLY A 181 7.48 -1.63 -18.68
CA GLY A 181 8.09 -2.14 -19.91
C GLY A 181 9.18 -1.23 -20.51
N ALA A 182 9.63 -0.21 -19.79
CA ALA A 182 10.75 0.62 -20.24
C ALA A 182 12.10 -0.10 -20.06
N LYS A 183 13.05 0.08 -20.98
CA LYS A 183 14.41 -0.50 -20.84
C LYS A 183 15.23 0.17 -19.73
N LYS A 184 14.93 1.42 -19.39
CA LYS A 184 15.57 2.18 -18.33
C LYS A 184 14.56 3.13 -17.69
N GLY A 185 14.47 3.10 -16.37
CA GLY A 185 13.56 3.93 -15.57
C GLY A 185 14.31 4.97 -14.74
N LYS A 186 13.66 6.09 -14.46
CA LYS A 186 14.08 7.07 -13.44
C LYS A 186 12.85 7.63 -12.74
N ALA A 187 12.98 7.87 -11.44
CA ALA A 187 11.95 8.53 -10.65
C ALA A 187 12.55 9.68 -9.86
N ILE A 188 11.83 10.80 -9.82
CA ILE A 188 12.13 11.97 -9.01
C ILE A 188 10.93 12.24 -8.11
N ILE A 189 11.19 12.64 -6.86
CA ILE A 189 10.17 13.13 -5.93
C ILE A 189 10.56 14.51 -5.41
N ILE A 190 9.61 15.43 -5.41
CA ILE A 190 9.76 16.81 -4.94
C ILE A 190 8.69 17.11 -3.90
N LEU A 191 9.11 17.70 -2.77
CA LEU A 191 8.22 18.12 -1.69
C LEU A 191 8.08 19.65 -1.74
N ASN A 192 6.85 20.13 -1.93
CA ASN A 192 6.55 21.56 -2.04
C ASN A 192 5.79 22.06 -0.79
N PRO A 193 6.31 23.05 -0.03
CA PRO A 193 5.67 23.58 1.18
C PRO A 193 4.67 24.72 0.93
N ALA A 194 4.24 24.98 -0.31
CA ALA A 194 3.24 26.01 -0.61
C ALA A 194 1.96 25.82 0.23
N GLU A 195 1.41 26.94 0.70
CA GLU A 195 0.13 27.01 1.42
C GLU A 195 -0.95 27.58 0.47
N PRO A 196 -2.17 27.02 0.44
CA PRO A 196 -3.27 27.52 -0.36
C PRO A 196 -3.88 28.81 0.20
#